data_AF-A0A3A3GF17-F1
#
_entry.id   AF-A0A3A3GF17-F1
#
_cell.length_a   1.000
_cell.length_b   1.000
_cell.length_c   1.000
_cell.angle_alpha   90.00
_cell.angle_beta   90.00
_cell.angle_gamma   90.00
#
_symmetry.space_group_name_H-M   'P 1'
#
loop_
_entity.id
_entity.type
_entity.pdbx_description
1 polymer ?
#
loop_
_entity_poly.entity_id
_entity_poly.type
_entity_poly.pdbx_seq_one_letter_code
_entity_poly.pdbx_strand_id
1 'polypeptide(L)'
;MLPAGVISDEVIEAWESLGKKVKKTGELGEVAGDRRATGLLNEYKVSIHGIPVEDDTISTGGNLYISFQTVADILGLKLKYDQATNTTYVGSIPDSILNPPKKDSAKSKTAQNKKSKMYDVAASGDMKGWRLLKGHPNEKSIAVYYKQDGSILQMEFKDIRKVDLKRKVQWLDDNGFKHTNTVGEIYQLFTLSNQYTSNWFTSKFGKLYTDWMMVQAFHGDTLVEDYLRSKGKLK
;
A
#
# COMPACT_ATOMS: atom_id res chain seq x y z
N MET A 1 -22.09 23.51 36.45
CA MET A 1 -22.03 22.82 35.15
C MET A 1 -21.98 23.88 34.07
N LEU A 2 -20.91 23.92 33.27
CA LEU A 2 -20.79 24.85 32.15
C LEU A 2 -21.62 24.31 30.95
N PRO A 3 -22.25 25.18 30.15
CA PRO A 3 -23.03 24.76 28.98
C PRO A 3 -22.13 24.11 27.91
N ALA A 4 -22.72 23.22 27.12
CA ALA A 4 -22.03 22.49 26.06
C ALA A 4 -21.37 23.46 25.06
N GLY A 5 -20.06 23.29 24.85
CA GLY A 5 -19.26 24.11 23.95
C GLY A 5 -18.38 25.18 24.61
N VAL A 6 -18.45 25.34 25.94
CA VAL A 6 -17.56 26.25 26.68
C VAL A 6 -16.42 25.45 27.33
N ILE A 7 -15.21 25.71 26.86
CA ILE A 7 -13.97 25.14 27.42
C ILE A 7 -13.64 25.90 28.71
N SER A 8 -13.27 25.20 29.78
CA SER A 8 -12.96 25.83 31.07
C SER A 8 -11.61 26.56 31.04
N ASP A 9 -11.49 27.62 31.83
CA ASP A 9 -10.27 28.43 31.91
C ASP A 9 -9.03 27.62 32.33
N GLU A 10 -9.20 26.57 33.15
CA GLU A 10 -8.14 25.61 33.47
C GLU A 10 -7.57 24.88 32.25
N VAL A 11 -8.42 24.58 31.25
CA VAL A 11 -7.98 23.92 30.01
C VAL A 11 -7.24 24.92 29.12
N ILE A 12 -7.65 26.19 29.10
CA ILE A 12 -6.96 27.25 28.35
C ILE A 12 -5.58 27.51 28.97
N GLU A 13 -5.48 27.61 30.30
CA GLU A 13 -4.19 27.77 31.00
C GLU A 13 -3.25 26.58 30.80
N ALA A 14 -3.78 25.36 30.76
CA ALA A 14 -2.99 24.16 30.46
C ALA A 14 -2.38 24.23 29.04
N TRP A 15 -3.10 24.79 28.07
CA TRP A 15 -2.65 24.92 26.68
C TRP A 15 -1.60 26.04 26.52
N GLU A 16 -1.76 27.16 27.24
CA GLU A 16 -0.74 28.21 27.27
C GLU A 16 0.57 27.76 27.97
N SER A 17 0.46 26.87 28.97
CA SER A 17 1.63 26.30 29.65
C SER A 17 2.44 25.34 28.77
N LEU A 18 1.78 24.67 27.81
CA LEU A 18 2.42 23.80 26.81
C LEU A 18 3.19 24.60 25.75
N GLY A 19 2.73 25.80 25.39
CA GLY A 19 3.41 26.69 24.44
C GLY A 19 4.67 27.37 25.00
N LYS A 20 4.81 27.49 26.32
CA LYS A 20 5.93 28.21 26.98
C LYS A 20 7.14 27.35 27.36
N LYS A 21 7.09 26.02 27.24
CA LYS A 21 8.25 25.13 27.49
C LYS A 21 9.05 24.82 26.23
N VAL A 22 9.46 25.87 25.50
CA VAL A 22 10.61 25.77 24.60
C VAL A 22 11.85 26.18 25.40
N LYS A 23 12.57 25.20 25.96
CA LYS A 23 13.90 25.45 26.54
C LYS A 23 14.85 25.85 25.40
N LYS A 24 15.27 27.12 25.42
CA LYS A 24 16.50 27.59 24.75
C LYS A 24 17.70 26.87 25.34
N THR A 25 18.39 26.10 24.50
CA THR A 25 19.80 25.67 24.63
C THR A 25 20.14 25.03 23.26
N GLY A 26 21.07 25.48 22.44
CA GLY A 26 22.20 26.36 22.65
C GLY A 26 22.67 27.07 21.37
N GLU A 27 23.81 27.72 21.49
CA GLU A 27 24.38 28.75 20.61
C GLU A 27 24.65 28.29 19.17
N LEU A 28 24.46 29.23 18.24
CA LEU A 28 24.84 29.16 16.83
C LEU A 28 26.37 29.12 16.71
N GLY A 29 26.92 27.93 16.53
CA GLY A 29 28.22 27.74 15.89
C GLY A 29 27.99 27.32 14.44
N GLU A 30 28.34 28.18 13.49
CA GLU A 30 28.48 27.79 12.08
C GLU A 30 29.60 26.75 11.97
N VAL A 31 29.25 25.51 11.62
CA VAL A 31 30.20 24.52 11.08
C VAL A 31 29.58 23.91 9.84
N ALA A 32 30.23 24.15 8.70
CA ALA A 32 29.89 23.54 7.43
C ALA A 32 30.11 22.01 7.51
N GLY A 33 29.03 21.23 7.49
CA GLY A 33 29.09 19.78 7.51
C GLY A 33 27.72 19.14 7.35
N ASP A 34 27.58 18.33 6.29
CA ASP A 34 26.55 17.34 6.01
C ASP A 34 25.16 17.54 6.66
N ARG A 35 24.22 18.15 5.91
CA ARG A 35 22.82 18.29 6.34
C ARG A 35 22.08 16.96 6.26
N ARG A 36 22.34 16.05 7.20
CA ARG A 36 21.41 14.97 7.53
C ARG A 36 20.44 15.49 8.58
N ALA A 37 19.24 15.87 8.15
CA ALA A 37 18.14 16.07 9.09
C ALA A 37 17.72 14.69 9.60
N THR A 38 18.14 14.34 10.82
CA THR A 38 17.52 13.26 11.60
C THR A 38 16.36 13.89 12.35
N GLY A 39 15.17 13.81 11.77
CA GLY A 39 13.93 14.18 12.46
C GLY A 39 13.32 12.92 13.07
N LEU A 40 13.07 12.93 14.39
CA LEU A 40 12.21 11.93 15.02
C LEU A 40 10.78 12.24 14.58
N LEU A 41 10.20 11.32 13.79
CA LEU A 41 8.83 11.42 13.32
C LEU A 41 7.91 10.77 14.38
N ASN A 42 7.08 11.57 15.04
CA ASN A 42 5.92 11.13 15.85
C ASN A 42 6.20 10.11 17.00
N GLU A 43 6.48 10.61 18.21
CA GLU A 43 6.51 9.78 19.43
C GLU A 43 5.08 9.44 19.91
N TYR A 44 4.45 8.42 19.34
CA TYR A 44 3.27 7.78 19.94
C TYR A 44 3.69 6.50 20.65
N LYS A 45 3.34 6.38 21.93
CA LYS A 45 3.60 5.17 22.71
C LYS A 45 2.53 4.13 22.39
N VAL A 46 2.94 3.03 21.78
CA VAL A 46 2.08 1.87 21.50
C VAL A 46 2.52 0.71 22.38
N SER A 47 1.58 -0.08 22.87
CA SER A 47 1.86 -1.33 23.57
C SER A 47 0.99 -2.45 23.02
N ILE A 48 1.58 -3.61 22.76
CA ILE A 48 0.89 -4.81 22.31
C ILE A 48 1.03 -5.86 23.42
N HIS A 49 -0.09 -6.37 23.93
CA HIS A 49 -0.10 -7.28 25.09
C HIS A 49 0.69 -6.76 26.30
N GLY A 50 0.70 -5.44 26.53
CA GLY A 50 1.43 -4.81 27.62
C GLY A 50 2.94 -4.67 27.40
N ILE A 51 3.46 -5.13 26.25
CA ILE A 51 4.85 -4.93 25.84
C ILE A 51 4.92 -3.63 25.03
N PRO A 52 5.75 -2.66 25.41
CA PRO A 52 5.91 -1.43 24.64
C PRO A 52 6.53 -1.71 23.28
N VAL A 53 6.01 -1.04 22.25
CA VAL A 53 6.56 -1.02 20.90
C VAL A 53 7.65 0.05 20.88
N GLU A 54 8.91 -0.36 20.72
CA GLU A 54 10.09 0.54 20.70
C GLU A 54 10.48 1.00 19.29
N ASP A 55 9.67 0.65 18.28
CA ASP A 55 9.92 0.95 16.87
C ASP A 55 9.25 2.26 16.42
N ASP A 56 9.76 2.83 15.32
CA ASP A 56 9.23 4.07 14.76
C ASP A 56 7.76 3.89 14.37
N THR A 57 6.93 4.87 14.76
CA THR A 57 5.50 4.86 14.43
C THR A 57 5.19 5.93 13.39
N ILE A 58 4.36 5.58 12.41
CA ILE A 58 3.92 6.53 11.39
C ILE A 58 2.47 6.90 11.70
N SER A 59 2.21 8.18 11.98
CA SER A 59 0.87 8.72 12.08
C SER A 59 0.51 9.44 10.79
N THR A 60 -0.57 9.04 10.12
CA THR A 60 -1.13 9.75 8.97
C THR A 60 -2.65 9.61 8.92
N GLY A 61 -3.35 10.71 8.64
CA GLY A 61 -4.81 10.72 8.54
C GLY A 61 -5.57 10.29 9.80
N GLY A 62 -4.97 10.49 10.98
CA GLY A 62 -5.54 10.03 12.27
C GLY A 62 -5.34 8.54 12.56
N ASN A 63 -4.65 7.80 11.68
CA ASN A 63 -4.30 6.41 11.89
C ASN A 63 -2.82 6.28 12.29
N LEU A 64 -2.55 5.36 13.21
CA LEU A 64 -1.21 5.00 13.63
C LEU A 64 -0.80 3.68 13.00
N TYR A 65 0.32 3.69 12.32
CA TYR A 65 0.92 2.55 11.66
C TYR A 65 2.18 2.16 12.41
N ILE A 66 2.29 0.86 12.67
CA ILE A 66 3.44 0.24 13.30
C ILE A 66 3.97 -0.85 12.38
N SER A 67 5.26 -1.12 12.46
CA SER A 67 5.88 -2.21 11.71
C SER A 67 5.24 -3.55 12.07
N PHE A 68 4.78 -4.28 11.06
CA PHE A 68 4.24 -5.62 11.27
C PHE A 68 5.31 -6.62 11.75
N GLN A 69 6.59 -6.34 11.47
CA GLN A 69 7.72 -7.08 12.02
C GLN A 69 7.71 -6.98 13.55
N THR A 70 7.56 -5.77 14.07
CA THR A 70 7.55 -5.51 15.52
C THR A 70 6.36 -6.17 16.21
N VAL A 71 5.20 -6.19 15.55
CA VAL A 71 4.04 -6.97 16.02
C VAL A 71 4.35 -8.47 16.06
N ALA A 72 4.96 -9.01 15.00
CA ALA A 72 5.31 -10.43 14.92
C ALA A 72 6.33 -10.82 16.00
N ASP A 73 7.34 -9.99 16.24
CA ASP A 73 8.37 -10.22 17.26
C ASP A 73 7.77 -10.24 18.68
N ILE A 74 6.88 -9.29 18.99
CA ILE A 74 6.15 -9.25 20.28
C ILE A 74 5.29 -10.51 20.47
N LEU A 75 4.66 -10.99 19.40
CA LEU A 75 3.83 -12.20 19.42
C LEU A 75 4.63 -13.50 19.31
N GLY A 76 5.97 -13.43 19.19
CA GLY A 76 6.83 -14.60 18.99
C GLY A 76 6.57 -15.33 17.67
N LEU A 77 6.01 -14.64 16.68
CA LEU A 77 5.71 -15.18 15.36
C LEU A 77 6.93 -15.02 14.46
N LYS A 78 7.27 -16.10 13.74
CA LYS A 78 8.30 -16.02 12.71
C LYS A 78 7.76 -15.24 11.52
N LEU A 79 8.53 -14.27 11.02
CA LEU A 79 8.27 -13.56 9.78
C LEU A 79 9.34 -13.89 8.76
N LYS A 80 8.94 -14.20 7.52
CA LYS A 80 9.88 -14.38 6.41
C LYS A 80 9.30 -13.85 5.12
N TYR A 81 10.06 -12.97 4.48
CA TYR A 81 9.77 -12.50 3.13
C TYR A 81 10.40 -13.44 2.10
N ASP A 82 9.57 -14.00 1.22
CA ASP A 82 10.03 -14.71 0.03
C ASP A 82 10.01 -13.77 -1.17
N GLN A 83 11.20 -13.37 -1.61
CA GLN A 83 11.37 -12.50 -2.76
C GLN A 83 10.89 -13.16 -4.07
N ALA A 84 10.96 -14.49 -4.20
CA ALA A 84 10.60 -15.17 -5.44
C ALA A 84 9.09 -15.09 -5.74
N THR A 85 8.28 -15.07 -4.69
CA THR A 85 6.81 -15.00 -4.79
C THR A 85 6.24 -13.68 -4.28
N ASN A 86 7.10 -12.73 -3.88
CA ASN A 86 6.72 -11.46 -3.25
C ASN A 86 5.71 -11.66 -2.10
N THR A 87 5.92 -12.71 -1.29
CA THR A 87 5.00 -13.10 -0.22
C THR A 87 5.68 -13.00 1.13
N THR A 88 5.06 -12.31 2.07
CA THR A 88 5.47 -12.30 3.48
C THR A 88 4.69 -13.36 4.23
N TYR A 89 5.39 -14.39 4.72
CA TYR A 89 4.84 -15.43 5.58
C TYR A 89 4.99 -15.03 7.04
N VAL A 90 3.91 -15.21 7.82
CA VAL A 90 3.91 -14.92 9.26
C VAL A 90 3.35 -16.11 10.04
N GLY A 91 4.05 -16.50 11.11
CA GLY A 91 3.74 -17.68 11.91
C GLY A 91 4.14 -18.97 11.19
N SER A 92 3.20 -19.55 10.45
CA SER A 92 3.39 -20.81 9.72
C SER A 92 4.12 -20.57 8.40
N ILE A 93 5.44 -20.75 8.41
CA ILE A 93 6.30 -20.60 7.24
C ILE A 93 6.63 -21.98 6.67
N PRO A 94 6.39 -22.26 5.37
CA PRO A 94 6.77 -23.53 4.76
C PRO A 94 8.28 -23.82 4.86
N ASP A 95 8.65 -25.09 5.08
CA ASP A 95 10.06 -25.49 5.19
C ASP A 95 10.88 -25.20 3.93
N SER A 96 10.25 -25.25 2.75
CA SER A 96 10.88 -24.86 1.48
C SER A 96 11.32 -23.39 1.46
N ILE A 97 10.66 -22.55 2.25
CA ILE A 97 11.00 -21.14 2.42
C ILE A 97 12.01 -20.99 3.56
N LEU A 98 11.86 -21.70 4.69
CA LEU A 98 12.80 -21.63 5.82
C LEU A 98 14.19 -22.17 5.48
N ASN A 99 14.24 -23.35 4.87
CA ASN A 99 15.44 -24.10 4.50
C ASN A 99 15.43 -24.35 2.99
N PRO A 100 15.70 -23.30 2.18
CA PRO A 100 15.79 -23.49 0.75
C PRO A 100 16.89 -24.52 0.46
N PRO A 101 16.65 -25.51 -0.42
CA PRO A 101 17.61 -26.57 -0.68
C PRO A 101 18.97 -25.97 -1.04
N LYS A 102 20.03 -26.44 -0.37
CA LYS A 102 21.41 -26.01 -0.66
C LYS A 102 21.66 -26.22 -2.16
N LYS A 103 22.09 -25.15 -2.83
CA LYS A 103 22.49 -25.20 -4.24
C LYS A 103 23.67 -26.15 -4.37
N ASP A 104 23.40 -27.41 -4.67
CA ASP A 104 24.37 -28.19 -5.43
C ASP A 104 24.56 -27.48 -6.76
N SER A 105 25.83 -27.31 -7.13
CA SER A 105 26.33 -26.79 -8.40
C SER A 105 25.94 -27.68 -9.59
N ALA A 106 24.74 -28.25 -9.60
CA ALA A 106 24.05 -28.59 -10.82
C ALA A 106 23.69 -27.26 -11.47
N LYS A 107 24.33 -26.99 -12.62
CA LYS A 107 23.96 -25.97 -13.61
C LYS A 107 22.58 -25.45 -13.27
N SER A 108 22.50 -24.18 -12.89
CA SER A 108 21.27 -23.42 -12.94
C SER A 108 20.62 -23.79 -14.27
N LYS A 109 19.67 -24.73 -14.21
CA LYS A 109 18.52 -24.69 -15.06
C LYS A 109 17.87 -23.41 -14.58
N THR A 110 18.41 -22.30 -15.09
CA THR A 110 17.66 -21.13 -15.49
C THR A 110 16.29 -21.68 -15.74
N ALA A 111 15.36 -21.43 -14.83
CA ALA A 111 13.96 -21.75 -15.03
C ALA A 111 13.72 -21.29 -16.45
N GLN A 112 13.60 -22.28 -17.36
CA GLN A 112 13.84 -22.07 -18.77
C GLN A 112 13.12 -20.81 -19.11
N ASN A 113 13.89 -19.81 -19.53
CA ASN A 113 13.48 -18.49 -19.90
C ASN A 113 12.15 -18.65 -20.63
N LYS A 114 11.04 -18.59 -19.88
CA LYS A 114 9.73 -18.95 -20.41
C LYS A 114 9.39 -17.68 -21.13
N LYS A 115 9.93 -17.56 -22.36
CA LYS A 115 10.06 -16.32 -23.14
C LYS A 115 8.87 -15.48 -22.75
N SER A 116 9.14 -14.44 -21.95
CA SER A 116 8.06 -13.63 -21.43
C SER A 116 7.20 -13.27 -22.62
N LYS A 117 5.93 -13.70 -22.60
CA LYS A 117 4.98 -13.37 -23.66
C LYS A 117 4.69 -11.88 -23.68
N MET A 118 5.27 -11.13 -22.73
CA MET A 118 5.14 -9.70 -22.66
C MET A 118 5.91 -9.02 -23.79
N TYR A 119 5.25 -8.07 -24.42
CA TYR A 119 5.80 -7.21 -25.48
C TYR A 119 5.19 -5.83 -25.33
N ASP A 120 5.83 -4.83 -25.93
CA ASP A 120 5.36 -3.45 -25.87
C ASP A 120 4.97 -2.96 -27.27
N VAL A 121 3.95 -2.11 -27.32
CA VAL A 121 3.54 -1.41 -28.55
C VAL A 121 3.53 0.09 -28.28
N ALA A 122 3.66 0.90 -29.33
CA ALA A 122 3.49 2.34 -29.18
C ALA A 122 2.05 2.64 -28.74
N ALA A 123 1.90 3.42 -27.67
CA ALA A 123 0.59 3.87 -27.23
C ALA A 123 0.06 4.99 -28.14
N SER A 124 -1.26 5.09 -28.24
CA SER A 124 -1.99 6.06 -29.05
C SER A 124 -2.93 6.91 -28.18
N GLY A 125 -3.57 7.91 -28.78
CA GLY A 125 -4.48 8.82 -28.08
C GLY A 125 -3.76 9.63 -27.01
N ASP A 126 -4.38 9.74 -25.83
CA ASP A 126 -3.87 10.53 -24.70
C ASP A 126 -2.51 10.05 -24.18
N MET A 127 -2.16 8.78 -24.44
CA MET A 127 -0.87 8.19 -24.04
C MET A 127 0.15 8.20 -25.19
N LYS A 128 -0.02 9.02 -26.22
CA LYS A 128 0.96 9.13 -27.32
C LYS A 128 2.34 9.47 -26.77
N GLY A 129 3.36 8.71 -27.20
CA GLY A 129 4.73 8.83 -26.70
C GLY A 129 5.07 7.89 -25.54
N TRP A 130 4.08 7.15 -25.03
CA TRP A 130 4.29 6.06 -24.07
C TRP A 130 4.34 4.70 -24.79
N ARG A 131 4.79 3.68 -24.06
CA ARG A 131 4.72 2.27 -24.45
C ARG A 131 3.59 1.61 -23.68
N LEU A 132 2.76 0.82 -24.37
CA LEU A 132 1.73 -0.01 -23.77
C LEU A 132 2.25 -1.44 -23.68
N LEU A 133 2.34 -1.96 -22.46
CA LEU A 133 2.75 -3.33 -22.21
C LEU A 133 1.57 -4.30 -22.46
N LYS A 134 1.87 -5.39 -23.15
CA LYS A 134 0.94 -6.42 -23.62
C LYS A 134 1.40 -7.79 -23.16
N GLY A 135 0.49 -8.76 -23.10
CA GLY A 135 0.79 -10.15 -22.72
C GLY A 135 0.96 -10.40 -21.23
N HIS A 136 0.60 -9.43 -20.38
CA HIS A 136 0.61 -9.58 -18.92
C HIS A 136 -0.72 -10.19 -18.41
N PRO A 137 -0.75 -10.83 -17.22
CA PRO A 137 -1.94 -11.56 -16.74
C PRO A 137 -3.22 -10.72 -16.66
N ASN A 138 -3.08 -9.42 -16.38
CA ASN A 138 -4.20 -8.51 -16.14
C ASN A 138 -4.56 -7.62 -17.34
N GLU A 139 -4.08 -7.92 -18.55
CA GLU A 139 -4.23 -7.06 -19.75
C GLU A 139 -5.69 -6.81 -20.16
N LYS A 140 -6.63 -7.66 -19.71
CA LYS A 140 -8.07 -7.48 -19.97
C LYS A 140 -8.74 -6.47 -19.04
N SER A 141 -8.08 -6.12 -17.94
CA SER A 141 -8.66 -5.29 -16.88
C SER A 141 -7.85 -4.03 -16.66
N ILE A 142 -6.54 -4.06 -16.91
CA ILE A 142 -5.65 -2.95 -16.62
C ILE A 142 -4.74 -2.75 -17.83
N ALA A 143 -4.71 -1.51 -18.34
CA ALA A 143 -3.72 -1.08 -19.31
C ALA A 143 -2.49 -0.55 -18.57
N VAL A 144 -1.33 -1.14 -18.87
CA VAL A 144 -0.05 -0.79 -18.26
C VAL A 144 0.77 0.04 -19.24
N TYR A 145 0.92 1.33 -18.96
CA TYR A 145 1.73 2.24 -19.74
C TYR A 145 3.03 2.54 -19.04
N TYR A 146 4.10 2.71 -19.80
CA TYR A 146 5.36 3.21 -19.27
C TYR A 146 6.13 4.06 -20.28
N LYS A 147 7.00 4.91 -19.75
CA LYS A 147 7.98 5.68 -20.51
C LYS A 147 9.31 5.57 -19.80
N GLN A 148 10.38 5.34 -20.56
CA GLN A 148 11.74 5.27 -20.05
C GLN A 148 12.56 6.39 -20.69
N ASP A 149 13.18 7.22 -19.85
CA ASP A 149 14.14 8.25 -20.26
C ASP A 149 15.42 8.09 -19.44
N GLY A 150 16.44 7.47 -20.06
CA GLY A 150 17.64 7.03 -19.36
C GLY A 150 17.33 6.08 -18.19
N SER A 151 17.63 6.51 -16.98
CA SER A 151 17.37 5.78 -15.73
C SER A 151 15.99 6.07 -15.12
N ILE A 152 15.24 7.03 -15.66
CA ILE A 152 13.92 7.41 -15.14
C ILE A 152 12.86 6.54 -15.81
N LEU A 153 12.18 5.73 -14.99
CA LEU A 153 11.02 4.95 -15.40
C LEU A 153 9.76 5.62 -14.87
N GLN A 154 8.85 6.00 -15.76
CA GLN A 154 7.52 6.49 -15.44
C GLN A 154 6.50 5.43 -15.84
N MET A 155 5.50 5.20 -14.98
CA MET A 155 4.47 4.19 -15.18
C MET A 155 3.10 4.80 -14.92
N GLU A 156 2.11 4.36 -15.69
CA GLU A 156 0.71 4.75 -15.52
C GLU A 156 -0.18 3.54 -15.76
N PHE A 157 -1.13 3.32 -14.86
CA PHE A 157 -2.04 2.18 -14.90
C PHE A 157 -3.47 2.69 -15.06
N LYS A 158 -4.19 2.18 -16.08
CA LYS A 158 -5.59 2.57 -16.33
C LYS A 158 -6.51 1.37 -16.19
N ASP A 159 -7.60 1.53 -15.45
CA ASP A 159 -8.71 0.58 -15.47
C ASP A 159 -9.39 0.62 -16.84
N ILE A 160 -9.39 -0.52 -17.53
CA ILE A 160 -10.02 -0.70 -18.85
C ILE A 160 -11.13 -1.76 -18.81
N ARG A 161 -11.56 -2.18 -17.61
CA ARG A 161 -12.66 -3.12 -17.49
C ARG A 161 -13.93 -2.55 -18.10
N LYS A 162 -14.63 -3.39 -18.85
CA LYS A 162 -15.97 -3.06 -19.37
C LYS A 162 -17.00 -3.27 -18.27
N VAL A 163 -17.06 -2.34 -17.32
CA VAL A 163 -18.07 -2.32 -16.26
C VAL A 163 -19.18 -1.36 -16.62
N ASP A 164 -20.43 -1.84 -16.63
CA ASP A 164 -21.59 -0.95 -16.74
C ASP A 164 -21.82 -0.24 -15.39
N LEU A 165 -21.31 0.99 -15.28
CA LEU A 165 -21.45 1.83 -14.10
C LEU A 165 -22.90 2.26 -13.84
N LYS A 166 -23.77 2.23 -14.86
CA LYS A 166 -25.18 2.64 -14.76
C LYS A 166 -26.09 1.50 -14.35
N ARG A 167 -25.59 0.26 -14.36
CA ARG A 167 -26.32 -0.91 -13.89
C ARG A 167 -26.77 -0.70 -12.45
N LYS A 168 -28.06 -0.90 -12.19
CA LYS A 168 -28.65 -0.84 -10.85
C LYS A 168 -28.40 -2.15 -10.09
N VAL A 169 -28.05 -2.03 -8.82
CA VAL A 169 -27.80 -3.13 -7.88
C VAL A 169 -28.64 -2.86 -6.63
N GLN A 170 -29.37 -3.90 -6.21
CA GLN A 170 -30.14 -3.87 -4.97
C GLN A 170 -29.36 -4.57 -3.87
N TRP A 171 -29.33 -3.98 -2.67
CA TRP A 171 -28.61 -4.52 -1.52
C TRP A 171 -29.34 -4.17 -0.21
N LEU A 172 -28.99 -4.88 0.87
CA LEU A 172 -29.56 -4.68 2.20
C LEU A 172 -28.50 -4.11 3.13
N ASP A 173 -28.82 -3.02 3.83
CA ASP A 173 -27.95 -2.51 4.89
C ASP A 173 -28.03 -3.37 6.16
N ASP A 174 -27.34 -2.95 7.21
CA ASP A 174 -27.28 -3.69 8.47
C ASP A 174 -28.57 -3.61 9.29
N ASN A 175 -29.42 -2.62 9.00
CA ASN A 175 -30.76 -2.49 9.60
C ASN A 175 -31.82 -3.26 8.79
N GLY A 176 -31.43 -3.92 7.70
CA GLY A 176 -32.33 -4.64 6.80
C GLY A 176 -33.10 -3.74 5.84
N PHE A 177 -32.75 -2.46 5.70
CA PHE A 177 -33.36 -1.59 4.70
C PHE A 177 -32.80 -1.91 3.32
N LYS A 178 -33.71 -1.91 2.33
CA LYS A 178 -33.40 -2.19 0.94
C LYS A 178 -32.99 -0.91 0.21
N HIS A 179 -31.79 -0.93 -0.33
CA HIS A 179 -31.23 0.15 -1.13
C HIS A 179 -31.15 -0.25 -2.60
N THR A 180 -31.19 0.74 -3.49
CA THR A 180 -30.92 0.55 -4.92
C THR A 180 -29.95 1.63 -5.36
N ASN A 181 -28.76 1.22 -5.78
CA ASN A 181 -27.71 2.12 -6.24
C ASN A 181 -27.19 1.69 -7.61
N THR A 182 -26.58 2.61 -8.34
CA THR A 182 -25.79 2.25 -9.52
C THR A 182 -24.47 1.63 -9.11
N VAL A 183 -23.84 0.85 -9.99
CA VAL A 183 -22.48 0.32 -9.75
C VAL A 183 -21.48 1.45 -9.48
N GLY A 184 -21.61 2.59 -10.18
CA GLY A 184 -20.75 3.76 -9.94
C GLY A 184 -20.89 4.33 -8.52
N GLU A 185 -22.11 4.46 -8.02
CA GLU A 185 -22.37 4.90 -6.64
C GLU A 185 -21.82 3.91 -5.61
N ILE A 186 -21.94 2.60 -5.88
CA ILE A 186 -21.38 1.57 -5.00
C ILE A 186 -19.85 1.63 -4.99
N TYR A 187 -19.19 1.92 -6.12
CA TYR A 187 -17.74 2.11 -6.15
C TYR A 187 -17.29 3.34 -5.35
N GLN A 188 -18.08 4.41 -5.32
CA GLN A 188 -17.83 5.53 -4.42
C GLN A 188 -18.01 5.13 -2.96
N LEU A 189 -18.98 4.28 -2.63
CA LEU A 189 -19.12 3.75 -1.28
C LEU A 189 -17.87 2.95 -0.85
N PHE A 190 -17.25 2.20 -1.77
CA PHE A 190 -16.03 1.43 -1.46
C PHE A 190 -14.81 2.30 -1.13
N THR A 191 -14.77 3.56 -1.54
CA THR A 191 -13.68 4.48 -1.17
C THR A 191 -13.83 4.99 0.27
N LEU A 192 -15.03 4.91 0.86
CA LEU A 192 -15.33 5.32 2.26
C LEU A 192 -14.91 4.25 3.28
N SER A 193 -13.73 3.66 3.08
CA SER A 193 -13.18 2.56 3.89
C SER A 193 -12.97 2.89 5.37
N ASN A 194 -13.02 4.18 5.76
CA ASN A 194 -13.01 4.60 7.16
C ASN A 194 -14.32 4.31 7.90
N GLN A 195 -15.43 4.09 7.19
CA GLN A 195 -16.73 3.76 7.77
C GLN A 195 -17.04 2.27 7.74
N TYR A 196 -16.49 1.54 6.76
CA TYR A 196 -16.82 0.14 6.50
C TYR A 196 -15.57 -0.69 6.20
N THR A 197 -15.51 -1.90 6.76
CA THR A 197 -14.38 -2.82 6.56
C THR A 197 -14.46 -3.59 5.24
N SER A 198 -13.32 -4.10 4.76
CA SER A 198 -13.30 -4.99 3.58
C SER A 198 -14.14 -6.25 3.76
N ASN A 199 -14.24 -6.78 4.98
CA ASN A 199 -15.11 -7.93 5.28
C ASN A 199 -16.58 -7.57 5.13
N TRP A 200 -16.96 -6.37 5.57
CA TRP A 200 -18.31 -5.85 5.38
C TRP A 200 -18.64 -5.66 3.90
N PHE A 201 -17.77 -5.03 3.12
CA PHE A 201 -18.01 -4.87 1.69
C PHE A 201 -18.06 -6.20 0.94
N THR A 202 -17.20 -7.15 1.31
CA THR A 202 -17.20 -8.49 0.71
C THR A 202 -18.49 -9.24 1.04
N SER A 203 -19.00 -9.15 2.28
CA SER A 203 -20.25 -9.84 2.64
C SER A 203 -21.48 -9.24 1.93
N LYS A 204 -21.50 -7.92 1.71
CA LYS A 204 -22.64 -7.22 1.08
C LYS A 204 -22.60 -7.26 -0.45
N PHE A 205 -21.42 -7.09 -1.05
CA PHE A 205 -21.27 -6.88 -2.50
C PHE A 205 -20.46 -7.97 -3.20
N GLY A 206 -19.83 -8.87 -2.44
CA GLY A 206 -19.13 -10.06 -2.95
C GLY A 206 -18.20 -9.74 -4.10
N LYS A 207 -18.45 -10.37 -5.25
CA LYS A 207 -17.64 -10.24 -6.46
C LYS A 207 -17.47 -8.79 -6.93
N LEU A 208 -18.48 -7.94 -6.73
CA LEU A 208 -18.43 -6.55 -7.15
C LEU A 208 -17.33 -5.79 -6.39
N TYR A 209 -17.20 -6.05 -5.09
CA TYR A 209 -16.15 -5.46 -4.27
C TYR A 209 -14.78 -6.07 -4.57
N THR A 210 -14.68 -7.40 -4.69
CA THR A 210 -13.40 -8.05 -4.98
C THR A 210 -12.83 -7.66 -6.34
N ASP A 211 -13.69 -7.54 -7.36
CA ASP A 211 -13.27 -7.08 -8.69
C ASP A 211 -12.77 -5.63 -8.61
N TRP A 212 -13.48 -4.75 -7.91
CA TRP A 212 -13.06 -3.36 -7.69
C TRP A 212 -11.72 -3.28 -6.96
N MET A 213 -11.56 -4.01 -5.86
CA MET A 213 -10.32 -4.09 -5.08
C MET A 213 -9.13 -4.59 -5.90
N MET A 214 -9.32 -5.58 -6.78
CA MET A 214 -8.23 -6.11 -7.61
C MET A 214 -7.55 -5.03 -8.45
N VAL A 215 -8.32 -4.06 -8.98
CA VAL A 215 -7.75 -2.95 -9.75
C VAL A 215 -7.07 -1.93 -8.85
N GLN A 216 -7.65 -1.62 -7.69
CA GLN A 216 -7.07 -0.66 -6.75
C GLN A 216 -5.76 -1.17 -6.12
N ALA A 217 -5.67 -2.48 -5.87
CA ALA A 217 -4.50 -3.13 -5.31
C ALA A 217 -3.42 -3.47 -6.37
N PHE A 218 -3.66 -3.13 -7.64
CA PHE A 218 -2.70 -3.44 -8.69
C PHE A 218 -1.51 -2.48 -8.63
N HIS A 219 -0.38 -3.01 -8.16
CA HIS A 219 0.94 -2.38 -8.26
C HIS A 219 1.72 -3.07 -9.38
N GLY A 220 1.70 -2.48 -10.58
CA GLY A 220 2.32 -3.05 -11.78
C GLY A 220 3.81 -2.75 -11.93
N ASP A 221 4.44 -2.15 -10.92
CA ASP A 221 5.81 -1.63 -10.99
C ASP A 221 6.82 -2.74 -11.28
N THR A 222 6.73 -3.84 -10.51
CA THR A 222 7.57 -5.02 -10.70
C THR A 222 7.38 -5.67 -12.06
N LEU A 223 6.17 -5.58 -12.63
CA LEU A 223 5.84 -6.20 -13.91
C LEU A 223 6.51 -5.47 -15.09
N VAL A 224 6.56 -4.14 -15.06
CA VAL A 224 7.28 -3.35 -16.08
C VAL A 224 8.78 -3.53 -15.91
N GLU A 225 9.29 -3.51 -14.67
CA GLU A 225 10.70 -3.73 -14.39
C GLU A 225 11.18 -5.11 -14.86
N ASP A 226 10.45 -6.18 -14.53
CA ASP A 226 10.76 -7.55 -14.97
C ASP A 226 10.78 -7.65 -16.49
N TYR A 227 9.81 -7.00 -17.16
CA TYR A 227 9.80 -6.92 -18.61
C TYR A 227 11.07 -6.22 -19.13
N LEU A 228 11.43 -5.05 -18.61
CA LEU A 228 12.60 -4.29 -19.06
C LEU A 228 13.91 -5.02 -18.77
N ARG A 229 14.06 -5.65 -17.60
CA ARG A 229 15.19 -6.52 -17.24
C ARG A 229 15.31 -7.71 -18.20
N SER A 230 14.20 -8.37 -18.54
CA SER A 230 14.18 -9.47 -19.51
C SER A 230 14.62 -9.06 -20.92
N LYS A 231 14.50 -7.77 -21.25
CA LYS A 231 14.95 -7.17 -22.51
C LYS A 231 16.33 -6.51 -22.42
N GLY A 232 16.99 -6.55 -21.26
CA GLY A 232 18.29 -5.90 -21.03
C GLY A 232 18.23 -4.37 -21.02
N LYS A 233 17.04 -3.78 -20.88
CA LYS A 233 16.82 -2.31 -20.86
C LYS A 233 16.95 -1.71 -19.45
N LEU A 234 16.98 -2.57 -18.43
CA LEU A 234 17.20 -2.22 -17.03
C LEU A 234 18.29 -3.16 -16.49
N LYS A 235 19.27 -2.62 -15.78
CA LYS A 235 20.35 -3.40 -15.14
C LYS A 235 20.02 -3.69 -13.68
#